data_AF-A0A6J1W8R6-F1
#
_entry.id   AF-A0A6J1W8R6-F1
#
_cell.length_a   1.000
_cell.length_b   1.000
_cell.length_c   1.000
_cell.angle_alpha   90.00
_cell.angle_beta   90.00
_cell.angle_gamma   90.00
#
_symmetry.space_group_name_H-M   'P 1'
#
loop_
_entity.id
_entity.type
_entity.pdbx_description
1 polymer ?
#
loop_
_entity_poly.entity_id
_entity_poly.type
_entity_poly.pdbx_seq_one_letter_code
_entity_poly.pdbx_strand_id
1 'polypeptide(L)'
;MKRTSSLIENLNDGSIKLKKTIISVNFENKMFRNTIWYKSLLGAEKSCLKEDKIKKVHYKFEDDREMVEEYNVDTQVLLRRAWKVKSKLGGDGKWEVEIGDPIPDPTPNVEIADIVESKDQPIVTRRNTRVNLEWRIRNLPYPISTYSISANNEEKCITVRTTNKKYFKKLQIPELIRLGLPIEQAHIQSTHQYNTLIIMYKKPQQLLDMDKEWYEELKQVKPIKDVPNECKAQ
;
A
#
# COMPACT_ATOMS: atom_id res chain seq x y z
N MET A 1 -49.85 -27.47 -58.25
CA MET A 1 -49.49 -26.37 -59.17
C MET A 1 -48.46 -25.48 -58.47
N LYS A 2 -47.20 -25.58 -58.88
CA LYS A 2 -46.40 -24.53 -59.55
C LYS A 2 -45.98 -23.35 -58.66
N ARG A 3 -44.69 -23.41 -58.30
CA ARG A 3 -43.68 -22.41 -57.89
C ARG A 3 -44.01 -20.92 -58.07
N THR A 4 -43.50 -20.11 -57.14
CA THR A 4 -42.54 -19.01 -57.43
C THR A 4 -41.66 -18.69 -56.21
N SER A 5 -40.39 -18.44 -56.50
CA SER A 5 -39.23 -18.08 -55.67
C SER A 5 -39.31 -16.67 -55.05
N SER A 6 -38.60 -16.34 -53.98
CA SER A 6 -37.24 -15.74 -54.08
C SER A 6 -36.40 -15.82 -52.79
N LEU A 7 -35.10 -15.96 -52.99
CA LEU A 7 -33.99 -15.81 -52.06
C LEU A 7 -33.68 -14.33 -51.81
N ILE A 8 -33.37 -13.93 -50.57
CA ILE A 8 -32.30 -12.97 -50.25
C ILE A 8 -31.56 -13.47 -49.00
N GLU A 9 -30.25 -13.47 -49.14
CA GLU A 9 -29.20 -13.88 -48.22
C GLU A 9 -28.85 -12.84 -47.13
N ASN A 10 -28.35 -13.38 -46.01
CA ASN A 10 -27.27 -12.91 -45.14
C ASN A 10 -27.35 -11.54 -44.41
N LEU A 11 -27.15 -11.55 -43.08
CA LEU A 11 -25.90 -11.12 -42.41
C LEU A 11 -26.07 -10.89 -40.89
N ASN A 12 -25.26 -11.62 -40.11
CA ASN A 12 -24.61 -11.26 -38.84
C ASN A 12 -25.24 -10.21 -37.92
N ASP A 13 -25.73 -10.65 -36.75
CA ASP A 13 -25.70 -9.81 -35.54
C ASP A 13 -25.33 -10.64 -34.30
N GLY A 14 -24.04 -10.96 -34.18
CA GLY A 14 -23.47 -11.80 -33.12
C GLY A 14 -22.37 -11.13 -32.30
N SER A 15 -22.24 -9.79 -32.32
CA SER A 15 -21.03 -9.13 -31.76
C SER A 15 -21.26 -7.91 -30.87
N ILE A 16 -22.49 -7.51 -30.59
CA ILE A 16 -22.76 -6.26 -29.83
C ILE A 16 -22.93 -6.50 -28.31
N LYS A 17 -23.30 -7.71 -27.86
CA LYS A 17 -23.52 -7.97 -26.41
C LYS A 17 -22.24 -8.17 -25.59
N LEU A 18 -21.16 -8.71 -26.16
CA LEU A 18 -19.91 -8.91 -25.39
C LEU A 18 -19.17 -7.59 -25.08
N LYS A 19 -19.22 -6.59 -25.98
CA LYS A 19 -18.50 -5.32 -25.79
C LYS A 19 -19.09 -4.46 -24.68
N LYS A 20 -20.42 -4.42 -24.52
CA LYS A 20 -21.07 -3.63 -23.45
C LYS A 20 -20.70 -4.15 -22.05
N THR A 21 -20.63 -5.47 -21.86
CA THR A 21 -20.22 -6.06 -20.58
C THR A 21 -18.73 -5.83 -20.29
N ILE A 22 -17.85 -5.94 -21.30
CA ILE A 22 -16.41 -5.68 -21.11
C ILE A 22 -16.14 -4.19 -20.82
N ILE A 23 -16.88 -3.28 -21.44
CA ILE A 23 -16.74 -1.83 -21.20
C ILE A 23 -17.31 -1.45 -19.83
N SER A 24 -18.46 -1.99 -19.39
CA SER A 24 -19.01 -1.67 -18.07
C SER A 24 -18.13 -2.20 -16.93
N VAL A 25 -17.57 -3.41 -17.09
CA VAL A 25 -16.61 -3.99 -16.12
C VAL A 25 -15.31 -3.16 -16.07
N ASN A 26 -14.84 -2.64 -17.19
CA ASN A 26 -13.66 -1.76 -17.21
C ASN A 26 -13.92 -0.36 -16.62
N PHE A 27 -15.15 0.15 -16.66
CA PHE A 27 -15.50 1.45 -16.12
C PHE A 27 -15.71 1.42 -14.59
N GLU A 28 -16.31 0.35 -14.07
CA GLU A 28 -16.37 0.12 -12.61
C GLU A 28 -14.99 -0.14 -11.99
N ASN A 29 -14.10 -0.83 -12.72
CA ASN A 29 -12.75 -1.18 -12.22
C ASN A 29 -11.81 0.01 -12.00
N LYS A 30 -12.11 1.22 -12.52
CA LYS A 30 -11.22 2.38 -12.38
C LYS A 30 -11.75 3.49 -11.48
N MET A 31 -12.72 3.18 -10.60
CA MET A 31 -13.21 4.13 -9.61
C MET A 31 -12.10 4.72 -8.72
N PHE A 32 -11.01 3.98 -8.50
CA PHE A 32 -9.85 4.47 -7.74
C PHE A 32 -9.26 5.76 -8.32
N ARG A 33 -9.39 6.02 -9.63
CA ARG A 33 -8.90 7.26 -10.27
C ARG A 33 -9.60 8.52 -9.76
N ASN A 34 -10.82 8.37 -9.26
CA ASN A 34 -11.61 9.49 -8.75
C ASN A 34 -11.31 9.82 -7.28
N THR A 35 -10.57 8.94 -6.59
CA THR A 35 -10.21 9.14 -5.19
C THR A 35 -9.32 10.36 -5.02
N ILE A 36 -9.48 11.05 -3.89
CA ILE A 36 -8.62 12.19 -3.53
C ILE A 36 -7.16 11.76 -3.56
N TRP A 37 -6.88 10.57 -3.02
CA TRP A 37 -5.55 9.97 -3.00
C TRP A 37 -4.92 9.86 -4.38
N TYR A 38 -5.58 9.22 -5.33
CA TYR A 38 -5.03 9.01 -6.67
C TYR A 38 -4.80 10.34 -7.40
N LYS A 39 -5.73 11.31 -7.25
CA LYS A 39 -5.59 12.65 -7.81
C LYS A 39 -4.41 13.43 -7.20
N SER A 40 -4.24 13.37 -5.88
CA SER A 40 -3.10 14.00 -5.20
C SER A 40 -1.78 13.40 -5.68
N LEU A 41 -1.73 12.07 -5.85
CA LEU A 41 -0.57 11.42 -6.40
C LEU A 41 -0.29 11.87 -7.85
N LEU A 42 -1.30 11.98 -8.72
CA LEU A 42 -1.12 12.50 -10.08
C LEU A 42 -0.60 13.93 -10.09
N GLY A 43 -1.20 14.82 -9.30
CA GLY A 43 -0.87 16.25 -9.24
C GLY A 43 0.49 16.55 -8.60
N ALA A 44 1.02 15.66 -7.76
CA ALA A 44 2.31 15.87 -7.12
C ALA A 44 3.46 15.95 -8.13
N GLU A 45 4.43 16.84 -7.85
CA GLU A 45 5.73 16.80 -8.51
C GLU A 45 6.47 15.53 -8.09
N LYS A 46 7.07 14.85 -9.07
CA LYS A 46 7.73 13.56 -8.86
C LYS A 46 9.16 13.62 -9.35
N SER A 47 10.08 13.26 -8.48
CA SER A 47 11.45 12.93 -8.87
C SER A 47 11.73 11.45 -8.60
N CYS A 48 12.62 10.87 -9.40
CA CYS A 48 12.95 9.46 -9.32
C CYS A 48 14.46 9.27 -9.22
N LEU A 49 14.87 8.37 -8.33
CA LEU A 49 16.21 7.79 -8.28
C LEU A 49 16.08 6.29 -8.49
N LYS A 50 17.00 5.70 -9.25
CA LYS A 50 17.05 4.26 -9.48
C LYS A 50 18.40 3.74 -9.02
N GLU A 51 18.39 2.94 -7.96
CA GLU A 51 19.56 2.29 -7.38
C GLU A 51 19.36 0.77 -7.51
N ASP A 52 20.14 0.12 -8.35
CA ASP A 52 20.05 -1.33 -8.62
C ASP A 52 18.62 -1.82 -8.92
N LYS A 53 18.02 -2.51 -7.93
CA LYS A 53 16.68 -3.13 -7.97
C LYS A 53 15.61 -2.31 -7.26
N ILE A 54 15.95 -1.12 -6.76
CA ILE A 54 15.05 -0.24 -6.04
C ILE A 54 14.82 1.02 -6.87
N LYS A 55 13.56 1.33 -7.11
CA LYS A 55 13.12 2.61 -7.66
C LYS A 55 12.57 3.46 -6.51
N LYS A 56 13.26 4.55 -6.19
CA LYS A 56 12.82 5.52 -5.19
C LYS A 56 12.12 6.67 -5.89
N VAL A 57 10.92 7.00 -5.45
CA VAL A 57 10.12 8.12 -5.96
C VAL A 57 9.87 9.08 -4.82
N HIS A 58 10.31 10.32 -5.00
CA HIS A 58 10.01 11.42 -4.10
C HIS A 58 8.84 12.23 -4.67
N TYR A 59 7.87 12.53 -3.81
CA TYR A 59 6.68 13.29 -4.11
C TYR A 59 6.71 14.59 -3.34
N LYS A 60 6.48 15.69 -4.03
CA LYS A 60 6.19 16.99 -3.43
C LYS A 60 4.75 17.37 -3.79
N PHE A 61 3.90 17.45 -2.77
CA PHE A 61 2.49 17.79 -2.94
C PHE A 61 2.29 19.32 -2.90
N GLU A 62 1.14 19.78 -3.41
CA GLU A 62 0.75 21.20 -3.43
C GLU A 62 0.62 21.81 -2.02
N ASP A 63 0.40 20.98 -1.00
CA ASP A 63 0.29 21.39 0.40
C ASP A 63 1.64 21.33 1.16
N ASP A 64 2.76 21.34 0.42
CA ASP A 64 4.13 21.21 0.91
C ASP A 64 4.43 19.92 1.69
N ARG A 65 3.55 18.91 1.65
CA ARG A 65 3.91 17.60 2.20
C ARG A 65 4.90 16.92 1.26
N GLU A 66 5.78 16.13 1.85
CA GLU A 66 6.72 15.30 1.11
C GLU A 66 6.47 13.82 1.47
N MET A 67 6.56 12.96 0.45
CA MET A 67 6.47 11.51 0.62
C MET A 67 7.56 10.85 -0.21
N VAL A 68 8.13 9.76 0.31
CA VAL A 68 9.04 8.89 -0.44
C VAL A 68 8.45 7.51 -0.50
N GLU A 69 8.42 6.94 -1.70
CA GLU A 69 8.09 5.54 -1.94
C GLU A 69 9.26 4.80 -2.55
N GLU A 70 9.42 3.54 -2.14
CA GLU A 70 10.42 2.64 -2.69
C GLU A 70 9.76 1.41 -3.26
N TYR A 71 10.07 1.12 -4.51
CA TYR A 71 9.54 -0.01 -5.24
C TYR A 71 10.63 -0.98 -5.60
N ASN A 72 10.37 -2.27 -5.44
CA ASN A 72 11.19 -3.29 -6.07
C ASN A 72 10.91 -3.31 -7.59
N VAL A 73 11.93 -3.18 -8.42
CA VAL A 73 11.80 -3.10 -9.88
C VAL A 73 11.34 -4.44 -10.49
N ASP A 74 11.79 -5.57 -9.93
CA ASP A 74 11.48 -6.91 -10.44
C ASP A 74 10.04 -7.32 -10.09
N THR A 75 9.64 -7.09 -8.84
CA THR A 75 8.33 -7.55 -8.33
C THR A 75 7.22 -6.51 -8.47
N GLN A 76 7.59 -5.23 -8.64
CA GLN A 76 6.71 -4.05 -8.69
C GLN A 76 5.98 -3.77 -7.36
N VAL A 77 6.48 -4.34 -6.27
CA VAL A 77 5.88 -4.19 -4.94
C VAL A 77 6.45 -2.94 -4.27
N LEU A 78 5.55 -2.15 -3.67
CA LEU A 78 5.89 -1.05 -2.76
C LEU A 78 6.52 -1.63 -1.48
N LEU A 79 7.82 -1.40 -1.29
CA LEU A 79 8.59 -1.87 -0.14
C LEU A 79 8.48 -0.89 1.04
N ARG A 80 8.53 0.41 0.75
CA ARG A 80 8.51 1.46 1.76
C ARG A 80 7.68 2.65 1.29
N ARG A 81 6.92 3.25 2.22
CA ARG A 81 6.29 4.56 2.07
C ARG A 81 6.54 5.35 3.36
N ALA A 82 7.16 6.52 3.24
CA ALA A 82 7.42 7.40 4.36
C ALA A 82 6.97 8.83 4.06
N TRP A 83 6.47 9.53 5.06
CA TRP A 83 5.99 10.90 5.00
C TRP A 83 6.90 11.83 5.79
N LYS A 84 7.19 13.02 5.27
CA LYS A 84 7.87 14.06 6.03
C LYS A 84 6.84 14.86 6.83
N VAL A 85 6.89 14.75 8.15
CA VAL A 85 5.95 15.43 9.04
C VAL A 85 6.57 16.73 9.51
N LYS A 86 6.02 17.88 9.06
CA LYS A 86 6.48 19.22 9.51
C LYS A 86 6.46 19.32 11.03
N SER A 87 7.54 19.84 11.63
CA SER A 87 7.61 20.03 13.08
C SER A 87 6.69 21.18 13.50
N LYS A 88 6.06 21.06 14.68
CA LYS A 88 5.17 22.11 15.25
C LYS A 88 5.90 23.43 15.52
N LEU A 89 7.23 23.43 15.53
CA LEU A 89 8.09 24.57 15.86
C LEU A 89 8.95 25.02 14.67
N GLY A 90 8.57 24.65 13.44
CA GLY A 90 9.23 25.16 12.22
C GLY A 90 10.60 24.55 11.90
N GLY A 91 10.99 23.47 12.58
CA GLY A 91 12.19 22.69 12.25
C GLY A 91 11.96 21.69 11.13
N ASP A 92 13.06 21.14 10.59
CA ASP A 92 12.99 20.06 9.60
C ASP A 92 12.21 18.85 10.16
N GLY A 93 11.21 18.43 9.39
CA GLY A 93 10.26 17.39 9.80
C GLY A 93 10.88 16.00 9.90
N LYS A 94 10.43 15.19 10.88
CA LYS A 94 10.82 13.77 10.99
C LYS A 94 10.10 12.96 9.91
N TRP A 95 10.79 11.97 9.35
CA TRP A 95 10.18 10.98 8.47
C TRP A 95 9.41 9.94 9.28
N GLU A 96 8.11 9.82 9.01
CA GLU A 96 7.24 8.80 9.58
C GLU A 96 7.00 7.70 8.54
N VAL A 97 7.35 6.45 8.89
CA VAL A 97 7.21 5.30 7.99
C VAL A 97 5.80 4.72 8.11
N GLU A 98 5.04 4.77 7.02
CA GLU A 98 3.70 4.17 6.91
C GLU A 98 3.77 2.68 6.55
N ILE A 99 4.71 2.31 5.67
CA ILE A 99 4.92 0.96 5.14
C ILE A 99 6.43 0.70 5.09
N GLY A 100 6.84 -0.52 5.42
CA GLY A 100 8.24 -0.94 5.40
C GLY A 100 8.88 -0.92 6.78
N ASP A 101 10.18 -1.20 6.80
CA ASP A 101 10.97 -1.17 8.02
C ASP A 101 11.26 0.30 8.42
N PRO A 102 11.31 0.61 9.73
CA PRO A 102 11.59 1.96 10.21
C PRO A 102 12.95 2.43 9.70
N ILE A 103 13.06 3.72 9.38
CA ILE A 103 14.34 4.32 9.01
C ILE A 103 15.22 4.34 10.25
N PRO A 104 16.43 3.75 10.22
CA PRO A 104 17.35 3.81 11.34
C PRO A 104 17.67 5.27 11.65
N ASP A 105 17.48 5.70 12.90
CA ASP A 105 17.91 7.03 13.32
C ASP A 105 19.47 7.04 13.29
N PRO A 106 20.11 7.88 12.45
CA PRO A 106 21.56 7.86 12.25
C PRO A 106 22.33 8.35 13.49
N THR A 107 21.66 9.12 14.35
CA THR A 107 22.13 9.48 15.69
C THR A 107 21.30 8.69 16.70
N PRO A 108 21.77 7.52 17.18
CA PRO A 108 21.19 6.97 18.39
C PRO A 108 21.32 8.05 19.45
N ASN A 109 20.22 8.37 20.13
CA ASN A 109 20.19 9.39 21.18
C ASN A 109 20.93 8.84 22.42
N VAL A 110 22.25 8.68 22.30
CA VAL A 110 23.13 8.01 23.29
C VAL A 110 23.26 8.85 24.55
N GLU A 111 22.99 10.15 24.49
CA GLU A 111 23.20 11.09 25.60
C GLU A 111 22.00 11.23 26.56
N ILE A 112 20.83 10.61 26.29
CA ILE A 112 19.59 10.87 27.07
C ILE A 112 18.86 9.60 27.59
N ALA A 113 19.19 8.39 27.16
CA ALA A 113 18.34 7.21 27.44
C ALA A 113 18.90 6.22 28.48
N ASP A 114 18.85 6.56 29.77
CA ASP A 114 18.94 5.56 30.86
C ASP A 114 17.69 4.64 30.92
N ILE A 115 16.61 5.03 30.22
CA ILE A 115 15.37 4.27 30.13
C ILE A 115 15.12 3.93 28.66
N VAL A 116 15.10 2.62 28.36
CA VAL A 116 14.83 2.08 27.02
C VAL A 116 13.68 1.08 27.13
N GLU A 117 12.87 0.98 26.07
CA GLU A 117 11.83 -0.04 25.96
C GLU A 117 12.41 -1.46 26.11
N SER A 118 11.66 -2.35 26.75
CA SER A 118 12.09 -3.74 26.88
C SER A 118 12.21 -4.39 25.50
N LYS A 119 13.24 -5.23 25.33
CA LYS A 119 13.41 -6.05 24.12
C LYS A 119 12.23 -6.99 23.87
N ASP A 120 11.48 -7.31 24.92
CA ASP A 120 10.31 -8.18 24.87
C ASP A 120 9.00 -7.43 24.57
N GLN A 121 9.05 -6.12 24.36
CA GLN A 121 7.86 -5.34 23.96
C GLN A 121 7.35 -5.79 22.59
N PRO A 122 6.02 -5.95 22.38
CA PRO A 122 5.49 -6.29 21.07
C PRO A 122 5.79 -5.21 20.02
N ILE A 123 6.47 -5.61 18.95
CA ILE A 123 6.85 -4.72 17.84
C ILE A 123 6.05 -5.11 16.60
N VAL A 124 5.32 -4.13 16.05
CA VAL A 124 4.58 -4.28 14.80
C VAL A 124 5.43 -3.81 13.64
N THR A 125 5.54 -4.63 12.61
CA THR A 125 6.12 -4.26 11.31
C THR A 125 5.09 -4.50 10.22
N ARG A 126 5.17 -3.70 9.16
CA ARG A 126 4.21 -3.72 8.07
C ARG A 126 4.92 -3.87 6.74
N ARG A 127 4.47 -4.81 5.93
CA ARG A 127 5.03 -5.09 4.61
C ARG A 127 3.93 -5.32 3.59
N ASN A 128 4.23 -5.03 2.35
CA ASN A 128 3.37 -5.39 1.24
C ASN A 128 3.99 -6.56 0.47
N THR A 129 3.12 -7.40 -0.06
CA THR A 129 3.46 -8.37 -1.09
C THR A 129 2.68 -8.01 -2.35
N ARG A 130 2.85 -8.79 -3.42
CA ARG A 130 2.07 -8.60 -4.64
C ARG A 130 0.56 -8.74 -4.39
N VAL A 131 0.15 -9.66 -3.51
CA VAL A 131 -1.27 -10.04 -3.34
C VAL A 131 -1.85 -9.76 -1.96
N ASN A 132 -1.00 -9.53 -0.95
CA ASN A 132 -1.42 -9.31 0.44
C ASN A 132 -0.79 -8.05 1.03
N LEU A 133 -1.49 -7.44 1.97
CA LEU A 133 -0.93 -6.55 3.00
C LEU A 133 -0.59 -7.43 4.21
N GLU A 134 0.59 -7.23 4.81
CA GLU A 134 1.07 -8.09 5.90
C GLU A 134 1.50 -7.26 7.11
N TRP A 135 1.07 -7.69 8.29
CA TRP A 135 1.57 -7.21 9.57
C TRP A 135 2.23 -8.37 10.31
N ARG A 136 3.43 -8.13 10.84
CA ARG A 136 4.08 -9.05 11.77
C ARG A 136 4.20 -8.39 13.13
N ILE A 137 3.66 -9.04 14.14
CA ILE A 137 3.76 -8.60 15.52
C ILE A 137 4.65 -9.59 16.26
N ARG A 138 5.89 -9.19 16.52
CA ARG A 138 6.87 -9.99 17.28
C ARG A 138 6.61 -9.89 18.78
N ASN A 139 7.28 -10.75 19.55
CA ASN A 139 7.23 -10.80 21.02
C ASN A 139 5.80 -11.04 21.55
N LEU A 140 5.06 -11.90 20.86
CA LEU A 140 3.73 -12.34 21.23
C LEU A 140 3.80 -13.82 21.62
N PRO A 141 3.90 -14.15 22.92
CA PRO A 141 4.25 -15.51 23.37
C PRO A 141 3.06 -16.49 23.44
N TYR A 142 1.84 -16.00 23.36
CA TYR A 142 0.65 -16.85 23.50
C TYR A 142 0.40 -17.66 22.22
N PRO A 143 -0.25 -18.83 22.28
CA PRO A 143 -0.60 -19.58 21.08
C PRO A 143 -1.68 -18.87 20.25
N ILE A 144 -1.81 -19.24 18.98
CA ILE A 144 -2.76 -18.60 18.03
C ILE A 144 -4.20 -18.53 18.56
N SER A 145 -4.66 -19.56 19.28
CA SER A 145 -6.00 -19.65 19.87
C SER A 145 -6.31 -18.57 20.91
N THR A 146 -5.28 -17.91 21.45
CA THR A 146 -5.43 -16.80 22.41
C THR A 146 -5.78 -15.50 21.71
N TYR A 147 -5.48 -15.37 20.41
CA TYR A 147 -5.70 -14.14 19.65
C TYR A 147 -7.05 -14.15 18.95
N SER A 148 -7.73 -13.01 19.03
CA SER A 148 -8.91 -12.68 18.25
C SER A 148 -8.56 -11.55 17.29
N ILE A 149 -8.72 -11.80 15.99
CA ILE A 149 -8.38 -10.86 14.93
C ILE A 149 -9.65 -10.58 14.13
N SER A 150 -10.11 -9.34 14.20
CA SER A 150 -11.40 -8.94 13.62
C SER A 150 -11.28 -7.67 12.76
N ALA A 151 -11.95 -7.65 11.62
CA ALA A 151 -12.19 -6.44 10.84
C ALA A 151 -13.09 -5.47 11.64
N ASN A 152 -12.66 -4.21 11.77
CA ASN A 152 -13.46 -3.14 12.37
C ASN A 152 -13.70 -2.05 11.32
N ASN A 153 -14.92 -2.00 10.79
CA ASN A 153 -15.32 -1.02 9.77
C ASN A 153 -15.71 0.36 10.32
N GLU A 154 -16.00 0.47 11.62
CA GLU A 154 -16.27 1.75 12.28
C GLU A 154 -14.97 2.53 12.42
N GLU A 155 -13.94 1.86 12.94
CA GLU A 155 -12.62 2.46 13.18
C GLU A 155 -11.64 2.26 12.01
N LYS A 156 -12.11 1.67 10.90
CA LYS A 156 -11.34 1.40 9.67
C LYS A 156 -9.98 0.72 9.91
N CYS A 157 -9.96 -0.29 10.79
CA CYS A 157 -8.76 -1.04 11.12
C CYS A 157 -9.00 -2.55 11.30
N ILE A 158 -7.93 -3.33 11.35
CA ILE A 158 -7.97 -4.70 11.90
C ILE A 158 -7.66 -4.59 13.40
N THR A 159 -8.54 -5.14 14.23
CA THR A 159 -8.31 -5.20 15.68
C THR A 159 -7.75 -6.56 16.06
N VAL A 160 -6.65 -6.54 16.81
CA VAL A 160 -6.02 -7.72 17.41
C VAL A 160 -6.21 -7.62 18.92
N ARG A 161 -6.79 -8.65 19.54
CA ARG A 161 -6.94 -8.73 21.01
C ARG A 161 -6.57 -10.12 21.50
N THR A 162 -6.22 -10.23 22.78
CA THR A 162 -6.09 -11.54 23.44
C THR A 162 -7.25 -11.81 24.38
N THR A 163 -7.62 -13.09 24.54
CA THR A 163 -8.68 -13.52 25.48
C THR A 163 -8.35 -13.17 26.93
N ASN A 164 -7.07 -13.22 27.31
CA ASN A 164 -6.56 -12.81 28.62
C ASN A 164 -6.41 -11.28 28.81
N LYS A 165 -6.81 -10.47 27.81
CA LYS A 165 -6.75 -9.00 27.82
C LYS A 165 -5.34 -8.41 28.02
N LYS A 166 -4.28 -9.18 27.79
CA LYS A 166 -2.88 -8.72 27.89
C LYS A 166 -2.39 -7.95 26.67
N TYR A 167 -3.05 -8.10 25.52
CA TYR A 167 -2.67 -7.42 24.30
C TYR A 167 -3.88 -6.89 23.54
N PHE A 168 -3.76 -5.67 23.05
CA PHE A 168 -4.72 -5.01 22.19
C PHE A 168 -3.98 -4.13 21.19
N LYS A 169 -4.28 -4.25 19.89
CA LYS A 169 -3.71 -3.39 18.85
C LYS A 169 -4.70 -3.16 17.73
N LYS A 170 -4.73 -1.92 17.23
CA LYS A 170 -5.43 -1.53 16.00
C LYS A 170 -4.40 -1.41 14.89
N LEU A 171 -4.58 -2.17 13.82
CA LEU A 171 -3.75 -2.16 12.63
C LEU A 171 -4.48 -1.37 11.55
N GLN A 172 -3.97 -0.18 11.28
CA GLN A 172 -4.56 0.71 10.27
C GLN A 172 -4.33 0.15 8.87
N ILE A 173 -5.31 0.36 7.97
CA ILE A 173 -5.21 -0.02 6.55
C ILE A 173 -5.50 1.20 5.66
N PRO A 174 -4.56 2.15 5.55
CA PRO A 174 -4.75 3.39 4.79
C PRO A 174 -5.19 3.17 3.34
N GLU A 175 -4.76 2.10 2.68
CA GLU A 175 -5.07 1.78 1.29
C GLU A 175 -6.57 1.58 1.08
N LEU A 176 -7.22 0.83 1.97
CA LEU A 176 -8.67 0.61 1.87
C LEU A 176 -9.43 1.90 2.18
N ILE A 177 -8.96 2.70 3.15
CA ILE A 177 -9.54 4.00 3.46
C ILE A 177 -9.44 4.94 2.26
N ARG A 178 -8.27 5.03 1.62
CA ARG A 178 -8.01 5.85 0.43
C ARG A 178 -8.89 5.45 -0.75
N LEU A 179 -9.18 4.16 -0.88
CA LEU A 179 -10.05 3.61 -1.91
C LEU A 179 -11.55 3.63 -1.53
N GLY A 180 -11.88 4.01 -0.29
CA GLY A 180 -13.26 3.95 0.21
C GLY A 180 -13.82 2.53 0.36
N LEU A 181 -12.95 1.53 0.51
CA LEU A 181 -13.34 0.12 0.60
C LEU A 181 -13.58 -0.32 2.05
N PRO A 182 -14.59 -1.16 2.30
CA PRO A 182 -14.75 -1.80 3.59
C PRO A 182 -13.65 -2.83 3.85
N ILE A 183 -13.40 -3.10 5.12
CA ILE A 183 -12.49 -4.16 5.57
C ILE A 183 -13.33 -5.43 5.73
N GLU A 184 -13.00 -6.46 4.97
CA GLU A 184 -13.72 -7.72 4.96
C GLU A 184 -13.01 -8.78 5.80
N GLN A 185 -13.73 -9.40 6.74
CA GLN A 185 -13.18 -10.45 7.60
C GLN A 185 -12.66 -11.64 6.78
N ALA A 186 -13.32 -11.97 5.67
CA ALA A 186 -12.96 -13.10 4.80
C ALA A 186 -11.58 -12.95 4.14
N HIS A 187 -11.06 -11.72 4.02
CA HIS A 187 -9.73 -11.45 3.49
C HIS A 187 -8.62 -11.54 4.54
N ILE A 188 -8.97 -11.65 5.82
CA ILE A 188 -8.00 -11.75 6.92
C ILE A 188 -7.60 -13.21 7.10
N GLN A 189 -6.30 -13.46 7.06
CA GLN A 189 -5.68 -14.72 7.43
C GLN A 189 -4.63 -14.47 8.50
N SER A 190 -4.43 -15.42 9.40
CA SER A 190 -3.43 -15.29 10.46
C SER A 190 -2.74 -16.59 10.77
N THR A 191 -1.46 -16.49 11.12
CA THR A 191 -0.64 -17.60 11.61
C THR A 191 0.20 -17.11 12.77
N HIS A 192 0.63 -18.01 13.64
CA HIS A 192 1.50 -17.68 14.75
C HIS A 192 2.63 -18.69 14.83
N GLN A 193 3.86 -18.21 14.81
CA GLN A 193 5.06 -19.04 14.90
C GLN A 193 6.21 -18.22 15.47
N TYR A 194 7.09 -18.85 16.25
CA TYR A 194 8.29 -18.21 16.81
C TYR A 194 7.99 -16.87 17.52
N ASN A 195 7.00 -16.87 18.42
CA ASN A 195 6.50 -15.68 19.14
C ASN A 195 6.12 -14.50 18.23
N THR A 196 5.72 -14.78 16.99
CA THR A 196 5.36 -13.79 16.00
C THR A 196 3.98 -14.11 15.43
N LEU A 197 3.05 -13.18 15.59
CA LEU A 197 1.74 -13.22 14.94
C LEU A 197 1.88 -12.57 13.55
N ILE A 198 1.62 -13.35 12.51
CA ILE A 198 1.61 -12.88 11.12
C ILE A 198 0.15 -12.76 10.69
N ILE A 199 -0.25 -11.55 10.32
CA ILE A 199 -1.60 -11.23 9.86
C ILE A 199 -1.49 -10.80 8.41
N MET A 200 -2.19 -11.49 7.52
CA MET A 200 -2.27 -11.17 6.11
C MET A 200 -3.68 -10.70 5.78
N TYR A 201 -3.78 -9.66 4.97
CA TYR A 201 -5.03 -9.22 4.37
C TYR A 201 -4.90 -9.34 2.86
N LYS A 202 -5.72 -10.21 2.26
CA LYS A 202 -5.77 -10.39 0.81
C LYS A 202 -6.26 -9.10 0.15
N LYS A 203 -5.47 -8.55 -0.77
CA LYS A 203 -5.81 -7.30 -1.45
C LYS A 203 -7.07 -7.52 -2.32
N PRO A 204 -8.09 -6.64 -2.21
CA PRO A 204 -9.22 -6.67 -3.13
C PRO A 204 -8.75 -6.29 -4.54
N GLN A 205 -9.49 -6.72 -5.56
CA GLN A 205 -9.10 -6.52 -6.96
C GLN A 205 -8.87 -5.04 -7.29
N GLN A 206 -9.71 -4.15 -6.77
CA GLN A 206 -9.56 -2.70 -6.97
C GLN A 206 -8.22 -2.15 -6.47
N LEU A 207 -7.67 -2.69 -5.37
CA LEU A 207 -6.36 -2.28 -4.87
C LEU A 207 -5.23 -2.85 -5.74
N LEU A 208 -5.37 -4.09 -6.23
CA LEU A 208 -4.41 -4.69 -7.15
C LEU A 208 -4.34 -3.92 -8.49
N ASP A 209 -5.49 -3.52 -9.01
CA ASP A 209 -5.58 -2.76 -10.26
C ASP A 209 -4.99 -1.36 -10.09
N MET A 210 -5.28 -0.70 -8.97
CA MET A 210 -4.67 0.59 -8.63
C MET A 210 -3.14 0.47 -8.49
N ASP A 211 -2.64 -0.50 -7.73
CA ASP A 211 -1.19 -0.72 -7.53
C ASP A 211 -0.48 -0.92 -8.88
N LYS A 212 -1.06 -1.76 -9.74
CA LYS A 212 -0.52 -2.05 -11.08
C LYS A 212 -0.51 -0.81 -11.96
N GLU A 213 -1.64 -0.11 -12.06
CA GLU A 213 -1.76 1.09 -12.88
C GLU A 213 -0.83 2.19 -12.39
N TRP A 214 -0.78 2.40 -11.08
CA TRP A 214 0.10 3.39 -10.48
C TRP A 214 1.58 3.11 -10.78
N TYR A 215 2.00 1.85 -10.72
CA TYR A 215 3.36 1.49 -11.10
C TYR A 215 3.67 1.79 -12.57
N GLU A 216 2.71 1.60 -13.49
CA GLU A 216 2.88 1.97 -14.90
C GLU A 216 3.03 3.50 -15.08
N GLU A 217 2.25 4.31 -14.35
CA GLU A 217 2.42 5.77 -14.32
C GLU A 217 3.83 6.15 -13.85
N LEU A 218 4.31 5.49 -12.79
CA LEU A 218 5.65 5.75 -12.27
C LEU A 218 6.75 5.42 -13.26
N LYS A 219 6.59 4.44 -14.17
CA LYS A 219 7.58 4.16 -15.22
C LYS A 219 7.84 5.35 -16.13
N GLN A 220 6.86 6.25 -16.30
CA GLN A 220 7.01 7.46 -17.11
C GLN A 220 7.88 8.52 -16.44
N VAL A 221 8.05 8.46 -15.11
CA VAL A 221 8.94 9.34 -14.36
C VAL A 221 10.39 8.93 -14.63
N LYS A 222 11.10 9.77 -15.38
CA LYS A 222 12.50 9.55 -15.72
C LYS A 222 13.39 9.71 -14.48
N PRO A 223 14.39 8.84 -14.28
CA PRO A 223 15.37 9.03 -13.22
C PRO A 223 16.15 10.32 -13.43
N ILE A 224 16.43 11.05 -12.34
CA ILE A 224 17.41 12.12 -12.35
C ILE A 224 18.77 11.47 -12.64
N LYS A 225 19.44 11.90 -13.71
CA LYS A 225 20.82 11.49 -14.00
C LYS A 225 21.73 12.16 -12.97
N ASP A 226 22.70 11.40 -12.45
CA ASP A 226 23.67 11.78 -11.43
C ASP A 226 23.89 13.30 -11.31
N VAL A 227 23.48 13.86 -10.18
CA VAL A 227 23.96 15.18 -9.77
C VAL A 227 25.48 15.05 -9.61
N PRO A 228 26.31 15.88 -10.27
CA PRO A 228 27.75 15.89 -10.02
C PRO A 228 27.97 16.03 -8.51
N ASN A 229 28.73 15.10 -7.95
CA ASN A 229 29.07 15.05 -6.55
C ASN A 229 29.98 16.24 -6.20
N GLU A 230 29.42 17.44 -6.10
CA GLU A 230 30.08 18.64 -5.58
C GLU A 230 29.83 18.78 -4.07
N CYS A 231 29.94 17.68 -3.32
CA CYS A 231 30.23 17.78 -1.89
C CYS A 231 31.72 18.06 -1.72
N LYS A 232 32.12 19.33 -1.76
CA LYS A 232 33.38 19.75 -1.14
C LYS A 232 33.18 19.68 0.37
N ALA A 233 33.79 18.68 1.00
CA ALA A 233 34.02 18.73 2.44
C ALA A 233 34.87 19.97 2.73
N GLN A 234 34.36 20.83 3.62
CA GLN A 234 35.07 21.97 4.17
C GLN A 234 35.57 21.60 5.56
#